data_AF-A0A2M7WHZ0-F1
#
_entry.id   AF-A0A2M7WHZ0-F1
#
_cell.length_a   1.000
_cell.length_b   1.000
_cell.length_c   1.000
_cell.angle_alpha   90.00
_cell.angle_beta   90.00
_cell.angle_gamma   90.00
#
_symmetry.space_group_name_H-M   'P 1'
#
loop_
_entity.id
_entity.type
_entity.pdbx_description
1 polymer ?
#
loop_
_entity_poly.entity_id
_entity_poly.type
_entity_poly.pdbx_seq_one_letter_code
_entity_poly.pdbx_strand_id
1 'polypeptide(L)'
;MEVKMKLADINRKNWTETLSLEWSATYRYKMQTAIFNNPRIVAIIDGIMRNESDHIDIAQKHLLPEFEPKVKGFQTILFFLYLNLEFERFANKSYAGFAREAEDPRSKEDFLRLVKSEGGHAKIFREMIEQIENGNFPVVIICPVCGWELDFGSSPKEGAMAQCEKCKVEFRLVEKQGDWDVERI
;
A
#
# COMPACT_ATOMS: atom_id res chain seq x y z
N MET A 1 11.00 -14.56 0.49
CA MET A 1 10.90 -13.57 1.58
C MET A 1 9.56 -13.81 2.24
N GLU A 2 9.60 -14.27 3.49
CA GLU A 2 8.42 -14.65 4.26
C GLU A 2 8.01 -13.45 5.12
N VAL A 3 6.76 -13.01 4.99
CA VAL A 3 6.19 -11.94 5.81
C VAL A 3 5.92 -12.52 7.18
N LYS A 4 6.54 -11.96 8.23
CA LYS A 4 6.21 -12.37 9.60
C LYS A 4 4.90 -11.69 10.00
N MET A 5 3.80 -12.43 9.82
CA MET A 5 2.53 -12.12 10.47
C MET A 5 2.25 -13.15 11.54
N LYS A 6 1.73 -12.71 12.68
CA LYS A 6 1.32 -13.59 13.79
C LYS A 6 0.05 -14.39 13.48
N LEU A 7 -0.79 -13.86 12.59
CA LEU A 7 -2.03 -14.48 12.19
C LEU A 7 -1.80 -15.81 11.44
N ALA A 8 -2.63 -16.82 11.71
CA ALA A 8 -2.60 -18.09 10.98
C ALA A 8 -2.72 -17.86 9.46
N ASP A 9 -1.97 -18.64 8.66
CA ASP A 9 -1.84 -18.43 7.21
C ASP A 9 -3.18 -18.30 6.48
N ILE A 10 -4.17 -19.12 6.85
CA ILE A 10 -5.50 -19.08 6.21
C ILE A 10 -6.26 -17.80 6.54
N ASN A 11 -6.18 -17.31 7.78
CA ASN A 11 -6.84 -16.08 8.19
C ASN A 11 -6.15 -14.87 7.56
N ARG A 12 -4.81 -14.89 7.46
CA ARG A 12 -4.03 -13.86 6.77
C ARG A 12 -4.49 -13.76 5.33
N LYS A 13 -4.48 -14.90 4.63
CA LYS A 13 -4.93 -14.98 3.24
C LYS A 13 -6.34 -14.42 3.08
N ASN A 14 -7.30 -14.87 3.89
CA ASN A 14 -8.69 -14.44 3.78
C ASN A 14 -8.85 -12.93 3.99
N TRP A 15 -8.20 -12.36 5.01
CA TRP A 15 -8.28 -10.92 5.24
C TRP A 15 -7.58 -10.09 4.16
N THR A 16 -6.44 -10.56 3.64
CA THR A 16 -5.76 -9.91 2.49
C THR A 16 -6.65 -9.94 1.24
N GLU A 17 -7.31 -11.07 0.97
CA GLU A 17 -8.26 -11.21 -0.14
C GLU A 17 -9.48 -10.29 0.05
N THR A 18 -10.07 -10.24 1.25
CA THR A 18 -11.13 -9.29 1.59
C THR A 18 -10.69 -7.86 1.31
N LEU A 19 -9.54 -7.44 1.84
CA LEU A 19 -9.02 -6.08 1.64
C LEU A 19 -8.85 -5.72 0.15
N SER A 20 -8.36 -6.67 -0.65
CA SER A 20 -8.20 -6.49 -2.10
C SER A 20 -9.54 -6.33 -2.83
N LEU A 21 -10.57 -7.09 -2.41
CA LEU A 21 -11.92 -6.98 -2.95
C LEU A 21 -12.52 -5.61 -2.64
N GLU A 22 -12.42 -5.14 -1.40
CA GLU A 22 -13.04 -3.89 -0.97
C GLU A 22 -12.36 -2.65 -1.56
N TRP A 23 -11.03 -2.66 -1.73
CA TRP A 23 -10.33 -1.63 -2.49
C TRP A 23 -10.79 -1.58 -3.95
N SER A 24 -10.93 -2.75 -4.58
CA SER A 24 -11.40 -2.85 -5.95
C SER A 24 -12.85 -2.40 -6.11
N ALA A 25 -13.72 -2.71 -5.14
CA ALA A 25 -15.11 -2.28 -5.10
C ALA A 25 -15.20 -0.75 -4.97
N THR A 26 -14.46 -0.17 -4.01
CA THR A 26 -14.40 1.28 -3.78
C THR A 26 -13.97 2.02 -5.05
N TYR A 27 -12.89 1.57 -5.70
CA TYR A 27 -12.43 2.20 -6.93
C TYR A 27 -13.44 2.06 -8.08
N ARG A 28 -14.09 0.90 -8.22
CA ARG A 28 -15.13 0.66 -9.23
C ARG A 28 -16.31 1.61 -9.05
N TYR A 29 -16.80 1.77 -7.83
CA TYR A 29 -17.91 2.68 -7.53
C TYR A 29 -17.53 4.13 -7.79
N LYS A 30 -16.31 4.54 -7.44
CA LYS A 30 -15.78 5.87 -7.78
C LYS A 30 -15.76 6.12 -9.30
N MET A 31 -15.37 5.13 -10.10
CA MET A 31 -15.40 5.25 -11.56
C MET A 31 -16.83 5.34 -12.12
N GLN A 32 -17.76 4.58 -11.54
CA GLN A 32 -19.17 4.62 -11.96
C GLN A 32 -19.82 5.97 -11.67
N THR A 33 -19.60 6.55 -10.48
CA THR A 33 -20.16 7.86 -10.12
C THR A 33 -19.62 8.99 -10.98
N ALA A 34 -18.40 8.86 -11.52
CA ALA A 34 -17.85 9.81 -12.49
C ALA A 34 -18.50 9.75 -13.88
N ILE A 35 -19.16 8.64 -14.23
CA ILE A 35 -19.78 8.41 -15.55
C ILE A 35 -21.29 8.66 -15.50
N PHE A 36 -21.93 8.37 -14.37
CA PHE A 36 -23.38 8.44 -14.26
C PHE A 36 -23.89 9.88 -14.14
N ASN A 37 -24.87 10.23 -14.97
CA ASN A 37 -25.49 11.56 -14.95
C ASN A 37 -26.79 11.62 -14.14
N ASN A 38 -27.28 10.49 -13.60
CA ASN A 38 -28.48 10.47 -12.77
C ASN A 38 -28.11 10.68 -11.29
N PRO A 39 -28.51 11.81 -10.67
CA PRO A 39 -28.08 12.16 -9.32
C PRO A 39 -28.57 11.17 -8.26
N ARG A 40 -29.71 10.49 -8.47
CA ARG A 40 -30.20 9.49 -7.53
C ARG A 40 -29.37 8.21 -7.57
N ILE A 41 -28.97 7.78 -8.75
CA ILE A 41 -28.09 6.61 -8.91
C ILE A 41 -26.72 6.92 -8.32
N VAL A 42 -26.16 8.10 -8.62
CA VAL A 42 -24.87 8.54 -8.05
C VAL A 42 -24.92 8.51 -6.52
N ALA A 43 -25.97 9.07 -5.90
CA ALA A 43 -26.10 9.09 -4.45
C ALA A 43 -26.18 7.68 -3.83
N ILE A 44 -26.85 6.73 -4.50
CA ILE A 44 -26.93 5.34 -4.04
C ILE A 44 -25.55 4.67 -4.11
N ILE A 45 -24.85 4.76 -5.24
CA ILE A 45 -23.53 4.16 -5.42
C ILE A 45 -22.50 4.77 -4.47
N ASP A 46 -22.54 6.08 -4.28
CA ASP A 46 -21.69 6.79 -3.32
C ASP A 46 -21.98 6.34 -1.86
N GLY A 47 -23.24 6.03 -1.53
CA GLY A 47 -23.61 5.39 -0.27
C GLY A 47 -22.99 4.00 -0.10
N ILE A 48 -23.05 3.16 -1.13
CA ILE A 48 -22.42 1.82 -1.11
C ILE A 48 -20.90 1.94 -0.95
N MET A 49 -20.26 2.84 -1.70
CA MET A 49 -18.82 3.08 -1.65
C MET A 49 -18.34 3.47 -0.23
N ARG A 50 -19.12 4.26 0.52
CA ARG A 50 -18.82 4.56 1.92
C ARG A 50 -18.83 3.31 2.79
N ASN A 51 -19.79 2.41 2.60
CA ASN A 51 -19.84 1.16 3.35
C ASN A 51 -18.63 0.26 3.05
N GLU A 52 -18.15 0.21 1.81
CA GLU A 52 -16.92 -0.56 1.50
C GLU A 52 -15.68 0.04 2.17
N SER A 53 -15.68 1.35 2.44
CA SER A 53 -14.60 1.97 3.22
C SER A 53 -14.59 1.46 4.67
N ASP A 54 -15.76 1.23 5.27
CA ASP A 54 -15.85 0.61 6.59
C ASP A 54 -15.35 -0.84 6.58
N HIS A 55 -15.58 -1.58 5.49
CA HIS A 55 -15.07 -2.94 5.33
C HIS A 55 -13.53 -2.98 5.21
N ILE A 56 -12.94 -2.01 4.48
CA ILE A 56 -11.48 -1.81 4.41
C ILE A 56 -10.91 -1.61 5.82
N ASP A 57 -11.53 -0.72 6.61
CA ASP A 57 -11.10 -0.44 7.98
C ASP A 57 -11.16 -1.69 8.87
N ILE A 58 -12.19 -2.51 8.73
CA ILE A 58 -12.32 -3.79 9.45
C ILE A 58 -11.17 -4.74 9.08
N ALA A 59 -10.89 -4.93 7.79
CA ALA A 59 -9.81 -5.81 7.35
C ALA A 59 -8.44 -5.30 7.82
N GLN A 60 -8.18 -3.99 7.75
CA GLN A 60 -6.94 -3.39 8.25
C GLN A 60 -6.76 -3.56 9.77
N LYS A 61 -7.83 -3.43 10.56
CA LYS A 61 -7.81 -3.68 12.01
C LYS A 61 -7.40 -5.11 12.36
N HIS A 62 -7.65 -6.08 11.49
CA HIS A 62 -7.23 -7.47 11.69
C HIS A 62 -5.83 -7.78 11.17
N LEU A 63 -5.36 -7.07 10.14
CA LEU A 63 -4.08 -7.35 9.50
C LEU A 63 -2.92 -6.53 10.09
N LEU A 64 -3.10 -5.22 10.27
CA LEU A 64 -2.00 -4.32 10.65
C LEU A 64 -1.38 -4.64 12.03
N PRO A 65 -2.17 -4.94 13.09
CA PRO A 65 -1.58 -5.28 14.40
C PRO A 65 -0.76 -6.58 14.40
N GLU A 66 -1.04 -7.46 13.44
CA GLU A 66 -0.38 -8.76 13.31
C GLU A 66 0.92 -8.69 12.50
N PHE A 67 1.18 -7.54 11.85
CA PHE A 67 2.36 -7.30 11.03
C PHE A 67 3.55 -6.87 11.88
N GLU A 68 4.64 -7.63 11.81
CA GLU A 68 5.90 -7.32 12.50
C GLU A 68 6.99 -6.92 11.49
N PRO A 69 7.30 -5.62 11.33
CA PRO A 69 8.36 -5.19 10.44
C PRO A 69 9.74 -5.58 10.98
N LYS A 70 10.69 -5.87 10.09
CA LYS A 70 12.08 -6.15 10.48
C LYS A 70 12.87 -4.91 10.91
N VAL A 71 12.43 -3.74 10.47
CA VAL A 71 13.05 -2.45 10.75
C VAL A 71 12.04 -1.49 11.34
N LYS A 72 12.51 -0.59 12.22
CA LYS A 72 11.69 0.40 12.89
C LYS A 72 11.30 1.55 11.97
N GLY A 73 10.18 2.20 12.29
CA GLY A 73 9.76 3.45 11.67
C GLY A 73 9.20 3.32 10.24
N PHE A 74 8.95 2.10 9.78
CA PHE A 74 8.35 1.79 8.48
C PHE A 74 7.20 0.79 8.58
N GLN A 75 6.54 0.68 9.74
CA GLN A 75 5.50 -0.34 9.98
C GLN A 75 4.38 -0.28 8.93
N THR A 76 3.76 0.89 8.76
CA THR A 76 2.63 1.05 7.84
C THR A 76 3.08 0.96 6.38
N ILE A 77 4.22 1.54 6.05
CA ILE A 77 4.77 1.51 4.68
C ILE A 77 5.08 0.06 4.27
N LEU A 78 5.83 -0.67 5.09
CA LEU A 78 6.17 -2.06 4.79
C LEU A 78 4.92 -2.94 4.73
N PHE A 79 3.96 -2.74 5.64
CA PHE A 79 2.69 -3.45 5.61
C PHE A 79 2.01 -3.35 4.23
N PHE A 80 1.83 -2.13 3.72
CA PHE A 80 1.20 -1.93 2.41
C PHE A 80 2.06 -2.43 1.25
N LEU A 81 3.39 -2.27 1.30
CA LEU A 81 4.28 -2.81 0.27
C LEU A 81 4.18 -4.34 0.19
N TYR A 82 4.06 -5.02 1.34
CA TYR A 82 3.88 -6.47 1.39
C TYR A 82 2.53 -6.91 0.82
N LEU A 83 1.44 -6.22 1.19
CA LEU A 83 0.11 -6.48 0.61
C LEU A 83 0.12 -6.29 -0.91
N ASN A 84 0.73 -5.21 -1.40
CA ASN A 84 0.86 -4.95 -2.82
C ASN A 84 1.68 -6.05 -3.51
N LEU A 85 2.81 -6.47 -2.94
CA LEU A 85 3.61 -7.57 -3.49
C LEU A 85 2.83 -8.89 -3.57
N GLU A 86 2.01 -9.21 -2.56
CA GLU A 86 1.14 -10.39 -2.58
C GLU A 86 0.07 -10.27 -3.68
N PHE A 87 -0.55 -9.11 -3.81
CA PHE A 87 -1.53 -8.82 -4.87
C PHE A 87 -0.93 -8.97 -6.26
N GLU A 88 0.24 -8.38 -6.53
CA GLU A 88 0.89 -8.47 -7.85
C GLU A 88 1.23 -9.92 -8.22
N ARG A 89 1.65 -10.74 -7.25
CA ARG A 89 1.88 -12.18 -7.46
C ARG A 89 0.59 -12.92 -7.78
N PHE A 90 -0.50 -12.60 -7.10
CA PHE A 90 -1.81 -13.16 -7.37
C PHE A 90 -2.31 -12.75 -8.77
N ALA A 91 -2.24 -11.47 -9.11
CA ALA A 91 -2.63 -10.93 -10.40
C ALA A 91 -1.83 -11.57 -11.54
N ASN A 92 -0.50 -11.68 -11.39
CA ASN A 92 0.38 -12.36 -12.33
C ASN A 92 -0.07 -13.82 -12.58
N LYS A 93 -0.36 -14.57 -11.52
CA LYS A 93 -0.85 -15.95 -11.62
C LYS A 93 -2.22 -16.02 -12.31
N SER A 94 -3.13 -15.10 -11.99
CA SER A 94 -4.47 -15.05 -12.57
C SER A 94 -4.41 -14.75 -14.07
N TYR A 95 -3.67 -13.72 -14.50
CA TYR A 95 -3.51 -13.40 -15.92
C TYR A 95 -2.80 -14.50 -16.70
N ALA A 96 -1.85 -15.22 -16.07
CA ALA A 96 -1.24 -16.40 -16.68
C ALA A 96 -2.25 -17.55 -16.85
N GLY A 97 -3.22 -17.68 -15.94
CA GLY A 97 -4.39 -18.54 -16.10
C GLY A 97 -5.22 -18.15 -17.32
N PHE A 98 -5.65 -16.89 -17.38
CA PHE A 98 -6.48 -16.36 -18.47
C PHE A 98 -5.79 -16.48 -19.84
N ALA A 99 -4.49 -16.23 -19.92
CA ALA A 99 -3.72 -16.41 -21.16
C ALA A 99 -3.69 -17.87 -21.66
N ARG A 100 -3.76 -18.85 -20.75
CA ARG A 100 -3.82 -20.27 -21.13
C ARG A 100 -5.21 -20.69 -21.60
N GLU A 101 -6.24 -20.10 -21.02
CA GLU A 101 -7.65 -20.40 -21.30
C GLU A 101 -8.19 -19.61 -22.51
N ALA A 102 -7.54 -18.50 -22.88
CA ALA A 102 -7.98 -17.66 -23.98
C ALA A 102 -7.91 -18.38 -25.34
N GLU A 103 -9.07 -18.53 -25.98
CA GLU A 103 -9.22 -19.03 -27.35
C GLU A 103 -8.86 -17.96 -28.39
N ASP A 104 -9.22 -16.70 -28.12
CA ASP A 104 -8.91 -15.57 -28.99
C ASP A 104 -7.42 -15.17 -28.88
N PRO A 105 -6.65 -15.18 -30.00
CA PRO A 105 -5.23 -14.86 -29.97
C PRO A 105 -4.92 -13.45 -29.47
N ARG A 106 -5.80 -12.46 -29.72
CA ARG A 106 -5.59 -11.08 -29.27
C ARG A 106 -5.72 -10.97 -27.75
N SER A 107 -6.79 -11.55 -27.20
CA SER A 107 -7.00 -11.63 -25.76
C SER A 107 -5.85 -12.35 -25.05
N LYS A 108 -5.35 -13.44 -25.64
CA LYS A 108 -4.16 -14.14 -25.14
C LYS A 108 -2.93 -13.25 -25.10
N GLU A 109 -2.67 -12.50 -26.17
CA GLU A 109 -1.54 -11.57 -26.23
C GLU A 109 -1.65 -10.49 -25.14
N ASP A 110 -2.84 -9.91 -24.96
CA ASP A 110 -3.07 -8.89 -23.95
C ASP A 110 -2.90 -9.44 -22.52
N PHE A 111 -3.40 -10.65 -22.22
CA PHE A 111 -3.13 -11.29 -20.93
C PHE A 111 -1.64 -11.55 -20.70
N LEU A 112 -0.87 -11.96 -21.72
CA LEU A 112 0.58 -12.12 -21.59
C LEU A 112 1.31 -10.80 -21.34
N ARG A 113 0.83 -9.68 -21.90
CA ARG A 113 1.35 -8.33 -21.58
C ARG A 113 1.06 -7.97 -20.13
N LEU A 114 -0.14 -8.26 -19.63
CA LEU A 114 -0.49 -8.06 -18.21
C LEU A 114 0.41 -8.89 -17.30
N VAL A 115 0.63 -10.18 -17.59
CA VAL A 115 1.59 -11.03 -16.84
C VAL A 115 2.97 -10.37 -16.76
N LYS A 116 3.49 -9.85 -17.88
CA LYS A 116 4.78 -9.17 -17.89
C LYS A 116 4.76 -7.90 -17.02
N SER A 117 3.69 -7.12 -17.08
CA SER A 117 3.53 -5.90 -16.29
C SER A 117 3.51 -6.19 -14.79
N GLU A 118 2.66 -7.11 -14.34
CA GLU A 118 2.55 -7.42 -12.90
C GLU A 118 3.82 -8.08 -12.36
N GLY A 119 4.54 -8.84 -13.20
CA GLY A 119 5.87 -9.34 -12.86
C GLY A 119 6.90 -8.21 -12.63
N GLY A 120 6.78 -7.12 -13.39
CA GLY A 120 7.56 -5.89 -13.19
C GLY A 120 7.18 -5.17 -11.90
N HIS A 121 5.89 -5.00 -11.62
CA HIS A 121 5.41 -4.38 -10.37
C HIS A 121 5.85 -5.17 -9.13
N ALA A 122 5.68 -6.50 -9.14
CA ALA A 122 6.14 -7.37 -8.06
C ALA A 122 7.65 -7.24 -7.82
N LYS A 123 8.45 -7.05 -8.89
CA LYS A 123 9.89 -6.81 -8.76
C LYS A 123 10.16 -5.48 -8.05
N ILE A 124 9.48 -4.41 -8.44
CA ILE A 124 9.62 -3.07 -7.83
C ILE A 124 9.30 -3.12 -6.34
N PHE A 125 8.16 -3.67 -5.94
CA PHE A 125 7.78 -3.75 -4.52
C PHE A 125 8.77 -4.57 -3.71
N ARG A 126 9.23 -5.71 -4.24
CA ARG A 126 10.25 -6.53 -3.58
C ARG A 126 11.55 -5.74 -3.36
N GLU A 127 12.03 -5.03 -4.38
CA GLU A 127 13.27 -4.24 -4.28
C GLU A 127 13.12 -3.08 -3.29
N MET A 128 11.97 -2.41 -3.24
CA MET A 128 11.71 -1.39 -2.22
C MET A 128 11.71 -1.94 -0.80
N ILE A 129 11.05 -3.08 -0.58
CA ILE A 129 11.07 -3.76 0.72
C ILE A 129 12.50 -4.13 1.11
N GLU A 130 13.26 -4.73 0.19
CA GLU A 130 14.67 -5.08 0.40
C GLU A 130 15.52 -3.85 0.74
N GLN A 131 15.29 -2.69 0.10
CA GLN A 131 16.00 -1.46 0.43
C GLN A 131 15.68 -0.95 1.83
N ILE A 132 14.40 -0.96 2.23
CA ILE A 132 13.96 -0.52 3.55
C ILE A 132 14.51 -1.47 4.63
N GLU A 133 14.33 -2.77 4.47
CA GLU A 133 14.77 -3.76 5.46
C GLU A 133 16.29 -3.82 5.64
N ASN A 134 17.06 -3.46 4.60
CA ASN A 134 18.52 -3.39 4.67
C ASN A 134 19.06 -2.02 5.11
N GLY A 135 18.19 -1.05 5.46
CA GLY A 135 18.60 0.29 5.90
C GLY A 135 19.20 1.16 4.79
N ASN A 136 18.86 0.85 3.52
CA ASN A 136 19.32 1.58 2.34
C ASN A 136 18.27 2.59 1.83
N PHE A 137 17.07 2.60 2.40
CA PHE A 137 16.00 3.52 2.03
C PHE A 137 16.00 4.75 2.96
N PRO A 138 15.97 5.99 2.43
CA PRO A 138 16.01 7.19 3.25
C PRO A 138 14.70 7.40 4.02
N VAL A 139 14.82 7.94 5.23
CA VAL A 139 13.69 8.44 6.03
C VAL A 139 13.46 9.90 5.63
N VAL A 140 12.48 10.12 4.76
CA VAL A 140 12.06 11.44 4.31
C VAL A 140 10.63 11.69 4.77
N ILE A 141 10.42 12.81 5.48
CA ILE A 141 9.11 13.19 6.01
C ILE A 141 8.67 14.52 5.42
N ILE A 142 7.40 14.64 5.05
CA ILE A 142 6.85 15.90 4.59
C ILE A 142 6.69 16.85 5.78
N CYS A 143 7.31 18.03 5.70
CA CYS A 143 7.22 19.08 6.69
C CYS A 143 5.75 19.45 6.93
N PRO A 144 5.23 19.28 8.16
CA PRO A 144 3.81 19.48 8.45
C PRO A 144 3.39 20.96 8.39
N VAL A 145 4.34 21.89 8.28
CA VAL A 145 4.08 23.34 8.21
C VAL A 145 3.96 23.83 6.78
N CYS A 146 4.79 23.32 5.85
CA CYS A 146 4.90 23.91 4.51
C CYS A 146 5.00 22.92 3.35
N GLY A 147 4.96 21.61 3.63
CA GLY A 147 4.98 20.55 2.63
C GLY A 147 6.34 20.24 1.99
N TRP A 148 7.44 20.82 2.49
CA TRP A 148 8.80 20.51 2.00
C TRP A 148 9.33 19.20 2.57
N GLU A 149 10.26 18.54 1.89
CA GLU A 149 10.87 17.30 2.36
C GLU A 149 11.87 17.56 3.50
N LEU A 150 11.81 16.73 4.54
CA LEU A 150 12.77 16.65 5.63
C LEU A 150 13.52 15.33 5.48
N ASP A 151 14.77 15.38 5.02
CA ASP A 151 15.61 14.21 4.83
C ASP A 151 16.46 13.92 6.08
N PHE A 152 16.22 12.78 6.70
CA PHE A 152 16.98 12.28 7.86
C PHE A 152 18.01 11.20 7.48
N GLY A 153 18.18 10.90 6.20
CA GLY A 153 19.07 9.85 5.69
C GLY A 153 18.52 8.43 5.90
N SER A 154 19.31 7.41 5.59
CA SER A 154 18.87 6.01 5.56
C SER A 154 18.96 5.26 6.90
N SER A 155 19.57 5.86 7.92
CA SER A 155 19.72 5.25 9.24
C SER A 155 19.67 6.28 10.36
N PRO A 156 18.60 7.11 10.44
CA PRO A 156 18.48 8.06 11.52
C PRO A 156 18.22 7.35 12.84
N LYS A 157 18.44 8.10 13.92
CA LYS A 157 18.07 7.69 15.27
C LYS A 157 16.89 8.53 15.74
N GLU A 158 16.06 7.94 16.59
CA GLU A 158 15.06 8.69 17.33
C GLU A 158 15.72 9.88 18.05
N GLY A 159 15.08 11.05 18.01
CA GLY A 159 15.64 12.30 18.50
C GLY A 159 16.52 13.05 17.50
N ALA A 160 16.77 12.52 16.30
CA ALA A 160 17.46 13.25 15.24
C ALA A 160 16.74 14.57 14.93
N MET A 161 17.50 15.63 14.70
CA MET A 161 16.97 16.97 14.46
C MET A 161 17.13 17.32 12.98
N ALA A 162 16.12 17.97 12.41
CA ALA A 162 16.20 18.55 11.08
C ALA A 162 15.53 19.94 11.09
N GLN A 163 16.14 20.89 10.40
CA GLN A 163 15.51 22.18 10.12
C GLN A 163 14.95 22.14 8.70
N CYS A 164 13.68 22.52 8.54
CA CYS A 164 13.09 22.62 7.22
C CYS A 164 13.78 23.70 6.38
N GLU A 165 14.31 23.34 5.22
CA GLU A 165 15.02 24.30 4.36
C GLU A 165 14.12 25.44 3.86
N LYS A 166 12.81 25.20 3.74
CA LYS A 166 11.83 26.16 3.23
C LYS A 166 11.28 27.10 4.31
N CYS A 167 10.71 26.58 5.40
CA CYS A 167 10.07 27.39 6.44
C CYS A 167 10.94 27.66 7.68
N LYS A 168 12.13 27.06 7.75
CA LYS A 168 13.11 27.20 8.85
C LYS A 168 12.63 26.71 10.22
N VAL A 169 11.46 26.06 10.30
CA VAL A 169 11.00 25.40 11.53
C VAL A 169 11.86 24.17 11.80
N GLU A 170 12.22 23.98 13.07
CA GLU A 170 12.98 22.81 13.55
C GLU A 170 12.05 21.69 13.99
N PHE A 171 12.47 20.47 13.67
CA PHE A 171 11.74 19.25 13.94
C PHE A 171 12.66 18.21 14.58
N ARG A 172 12.06 17.38 15.43
CA ARG A 172 12.68 16.19 15.99
C ARG A 172 12.00 14.94 15.45
N LEU A 173 12.78 13.97 15.00
CA LEU A 173 12.31 12.65 14.58
C LEU A 173 11.86 11.84 15.80
N VAL A 174 10.66 11.27 15.73
CA VAL A 174 10.06 10.42 16.77
C VAL A 174 9.46 9.16 16.15
N GLU A 175 9.32 8.09 16.93
CA GLU A 175 8.61 6.87 16.51
C GLU A 175 7.16 6.93 17.06
N LYS A 176 6.16 6.89 16.19
CA LYS A 176 4.74 6.80 16.57
C LYS A 176 4.09 5.61 15.89
N GLN A 177 3.53 4.70 16.69
CA GLN A 177 2.84 3.51 16.20
C GLN A 177 3.68 2.68 15.20
N GLY A 178 5.00 2.65 15.39
CA GLY A 178 5.95 1.92 14.53
C GLY A 178 6.34 2.62 13.23
N ASP A 179 5.89 3.85 13.01
CA ASP A 179 6.29 4.70 11.88
C ASP A 179 7.11 5.91 12.34
N TRP A 180 8.01 6.39 11.48
CA TRP A 180 8.72 7.63 11.70
C TRP A 180 7.78 8.83 11.51
N ASP A 181 7.83 9.76 12.46
CA ASP A 181 7.09 11.02 12.45
C ASP A 181 7.99 12.17 12.97
N VAL A 182 7.51 13.40 12.92
CA VAL A 182 8.21 14.58 13.42
C VAL A 182 7.39 15.36 14.44
N GLU A 183 8.09 15.89 15.44
CA GLU A 183 7.54 16.86 16.38
C GLU A 183 8.22 18.20 16.20
N ARG A 184 7.43 19.27 16.15
CA ARG A 184 7.93 20.63 16.11
C ARG A 184 8.54 20.98 17.46
N ILE A 185 9.70 21.63 17.42
CA ILE A 185 10.40 22.20 18.58
C ILE A 185 9.98 23.65 18.79
#